data_AF-A0A9W8HH50-F1
#
_entry.id   AF-A0A9W8HH50-F1
#
_cell.length_a   1.000
_cell.length_b   1.000
_cell.length_c   1.000
_cell.angle_alpha   90.00
_cell.angle_beta   90.00
_cell.angle_gamma   90.00
#
_symmetry.space_group_name_H-M   'P 1'
#
loop_
_entity.id
_entity.type
_entity.pdbx_description
1 polymer ?
#
loop_
_entity_poly.entity_id
_entity_poly.type
_entity_poly.pdbx_seq_one_letter_code
_entity_poly.pdbx_strand_id
1 'polypeptide(L)'
;MLERNYSSTPRHSGAPSYHVVRLNGFIHTNDKIALRDIARQLLIKQDLEDILIGSFSDAFTYILNLMRTSGDKGTMPPVLFILEEFDLLAQHPKQSLLYTLFDIAQSQQTPIAVLGITARIDVMDLLEKRVKSRFSHRQIQAYNAKTLDDFVSIARVALSIHSSDQQQQQIPKAFADTFNNKVDDLLSSELVLSYISEVFDIGKDARQILRTFVAAASKISNTQPYMDIAHVKPVIAREKESAKMQILSSISLLDLCLIISMKSLVQSGNSKYNFEMVYNEYKTFMSRHMIAASGGGAMKVYKKPVALKAFETLVELEIVRPIITSAVLSETGSGASGRNDLLAGSAQGVRAPKEYRMVQLMLEPGQVLELVSQRHDIPVVIKRWAQQ
;
A
#
# COMPACT_ATOMS: atom_id res chain seq x y z
N MET A 1 11.92 -10.55 17.29
CA MET A 1 13.00 -11.48 16.89
C MET A 1 12.70 -11.97 15.48
N LEU A 2 13.20 -11.28 14.47
CA LEU A 2 13.24 -11.74 13.07
C LEU A 2 14.60 -11.30 12.53
N GLU A 3 15.66 -11.90 13.07
CA GLU A 3 16.96 -11.89 12.39
C GLU A 3 16.79 -12.76 11.14
N ARG A 4 16.47 -12.13 10.01
CA ARG A 4 16.82 -12.72 8.72
C ARG A 4 18.34 -12.74 8.69
N ASN A 5 18.91 -13.88 9.07
CA ASN A 5 20.27 -14.24 8.69
C ASN A 5 20.34 -14.17 7.17
N TYR A 6 20.79 -13.03 6.64
CA TYR A 6 21.30 -12.91 5.28
C TYR A 6 22.69 -13.56 5.25
N SER A 7 22.75 -14.83 5.63
CA SER A 7 23.93 -15.65 5.43
C SER A 7 23.94 -16.05 3.95
N SER A 8 24.94 -15.55 3.24
CA SER A 8 25.49 -16.10 2.00
C SER A 8 24.47 -16.63 0.98
N THR A 9 24.29 -15.87 -0.10
CA THR A 9 23.78 -16.40 -1.37
C THR A 9 24.40 -17.78 -1.67
N PRO A 10 23.61 -18.75 -2.18
CA PRO A 10 24.11 -20.09 -2.46
C PRO A 10 25.29 -20.00 -3.41
N ARG A 11 26.46 -20.43 -2.94
CA ARG A 11 27.71 -20.51 -3.71
C ARG A 11 27.49 -21.44 -4.91
N HIS A 12 27.06 -20.86 -6.03
CA HIS A 12 27.17 -21.52 -7.32
C HIS A 12 28.67 -21.62 -7.61
N SER A 13 29.16 -22.85 -7.71
CA SER A 13 30.56 -23.16 -7.99
C SER A 13 31.00 -22.47 -9.29
N GLY A 14 31.71 -21.34 -9.18
CA GLY A 14 32.30 -20.61 -10.31
C GLY A 14 31.98 -19.11 -10.39
N ALA A 15 31.09 -18.54 -9.56
CA ALA A 15 30.81 -17.10 -9.60
C ALA A 15 31.91 -16.27 -8.90
N PRO A 16 32.33 -15.11 -9.44
CA PRO A 16 33.28 -14.21 -8.78
C PRO A 16 32.71 -13.74 -7.43
N SER A 17 33.55 -13.75 -6.39
CA SER A 17 33.16 -13.32 -5.04
C SER A 17 33.00 -11.80 -4.98
N TYR A 18 31.77 -11.30 -4.84
CA TYR A 18 31.46 -9.89 -4.59
C TYR A 18 30.66 -9.73 -3.29
N HIS A 19 30.76 -8.55 -2.68
CA HIS A 19 29.99 -8.18 -1.50
C HIS A 19 28.77 -7.36 -1.91
N VAL A 20 27.65 -7.56 -1.23
CA VAL A 20 26.43 -6.78 -1.47
C VAL A 20 26.11 -5.99 -0.22
N VAL A 21 25.96 -4.68 -0.38
CA VAL A 21 25.49 -3.77 0.67
C VAL A 21 24.12 -3.25 0.28
N ARG A 22 23.12 -3.45 1.13
CA ARG A 22 21.74 -3.01 0.87
C ARG A 22 21.37 -1.91 1.84
N LEU A 23 21.00 -0.74 1.31
CA LEU A 23 20.45 0.37 2.07
C LEU A 23 19.03 0.64 1.60
N ASN A 24 18.16 0.98 2.54
CA ASN A 24 16.76 1.33 2.27
C ASN A 24 16.46 2.71 2.88
N GLY A 25 15.92 3.63 2.07
CA GLY A 25 15.62 5.01 2.46
C GLY A 25 14.61 5.16 3.61
N PHE A 26 13.73 4.18 3.84
CA PHE A 26 12.83 4.18 5.01
C PHE A 26 13.56 3.87 6.32
N ILE A 27 14.59 3.03 6.27
CA ILE A 27 15.34 2.60 7.46
C ILE A 27 16.46 3.58 7.76
N HIS A 28 17.18 4.00 6.72
CA HIS A 28 18.36 4.85 6.83
C HIS A 28 17.95 6.31 6.64
N THR A 29 17.29 6.87 7.65
CA THR A 29 16.76 8.25 7.61
C THR A 29 17.84 9.35 7.72
N ASN A 30 19.09 8.96 7.99
CA ASN A 30 20.23 9.87 7.95
C ASN A 30 21.51 9.14 7.51
N ASP A 31 22.50 9.92 7.08
CA ASP A 31 23.79 9.40 6.57
C ASP A 31 24.61 8.66 7.65
N LYS A 32 24.43 8.98 8.94
CA LYS A 32 25.15 8.30 10.05
C LYS A 32 24.67 6.87 10.25
N ILE A 33 23.35 6.65 10.19
CA ILE A 33 22.73 5.33 10.28
C ILE A 33 23.12 4.50 9.05
N ALA A 34 23.08 5.12 7.85
CA ALA A 34 23.57 4.49 6.63
C ALA A 34 25.03 4.03 6.77
N LEU A 35 25.93 4.91 7.23
CA LEU A 35 27.34 4.59 7.40
C LEU A 35 27.57 3.44 8.38
N ARG A 36 26.89 3.46 9.53
CA ARG A 36 26.98 2.39 10.53
C ARG A 36 26.52 1.05 9.97
N ASP A 37 25.46 1.06 9.17
CA ASP A 37 24.95 -0.17 8.56
C ASP A 37 25.83 -0.67 7.41
N ILE A 38 26.41 0.23 6.61
CA ILE A 38 27.45 -0.11 5.62
C ILE A 38 28.63 -0.78 6.33
N ALA A 39 29.13 -0.19 7.41
CA ALA A 39 30.24 -0.75 8.18
C ALA A 39 29.90 -2.13 8.73
N ARG A 40 28.69 -2.31 9.27
CA ARG A 40 28.20 -3.61 9.77
C ARG A 40 28.06 -4.66 8.66
N GLN A 41 27.63 -4.27 7.45
CA GLN A 41 27.44 -5.19 6.32
C GLN A 41 28.78 -5.58 5.67
N LEU A 42 29.77 -4.68 5.69
CA LEU A 42 31.09 -4.90 5.10
C LEU A 42 32.09 -5.53 6.09
N LEU A 43 31.99 -5.21 7.38
CA LEU A 43 32.93 -5.61 8.42
C LEU A 43 32.18 -6.40 9.49
N ILE A 44 32.54 -7.67 9.66
CA ILE A 44 32.00 -8.52 10.72
C ILE A 44 32.77 -8.21 12.02
N LYS A 45 32.12 -7.48 12.95
CA LYS A 45 32.45 -7.42 14.39
C LYS A 45 33.81 -6.79 14.79
N GLN A 46 34.14 -5.60 14.30
CA GLN A 46 35.08 -4.72 15.03
C GLN A 46 34.31 -3.56 15.66
N ASP A 47 34.76 -3.09 16.82
CA ASP A 47 34.12 -2.02 17.59
C ASP A 47 34.02 -0.75 16.72
N LEU A 48 32.81 -0.49 16.22
CA LEU A 48 32.48 0.61 15.30
C LEU A 48 32.46 1.98 15.99
N GLU A 49 32.70 2.05 17.30
CA GLU A 49 32.57 3.26 18.10
C GLU A 49 33.62 4.32 17.69
N ASP A 50 34.81 3.89 17.25
CA ASP A 50 35.89 4.80 16.82
C ASP A 50 35.75 5.27 15.36
N ILE A 51 35.00 4.57 14.50
CA ILE A 51 34.87 4.90 13.07
C ILE A 51 34.02 6.16 12.84
N LEU A 52 33.18 6.54 13.80
CA LEU A 52 32.23 7.65 13.67
C LEU A 52 32.82 9.04 14.01
N ILE A 53 34.10 9.11 14.39
CA ILE A 53 34.78 10.37 14.73
C ILE A 53 35.46 10.93 13.47
N GLY A 54 34.67 11.57 12.59
CA GLY A 54 35.21 12.19 11.37
C GLY A 54 34.16 12.63 10.36
N SER A 55 34.61 13.09 9.19
CA SER A 55 33.74 13.32 8.03
C SER A 55 33.23 11.99 7.46
N PHE A 56 32.03 11.99 6.87
CA PHE A 56 31.46 10.80 6.22
C PHE A 56 32.43 10.17 5.21
N SER A 57 33.10 11.01 4.42
CA SER A 57 34.04 10.57 3.38
C SER A 57 35.27 9.85 3.96
N ASP A 58 35.78 10.33 5.09
CA ASP A 58 36.97 9.75 5.73
C ASP A 58 36.63 8.41 6.35
N ALA A 59 35.50 8.33 7.05
CA ALA A 59 35.01 7.09 7.64
C ALA A 59 34.71 6.03 6.57
N PHE A 60 34.11 6.42 5.45
CA PHE A 60 33.84 5.51 4.34
C PHE A 60 35.13 5.04 3.63
N THR A 61 36.09 5.94 3.42
CA THR A 61 37.40 5.59 2.85
C THR A 61 38.17 4.67 3.79
N TYR A 62 38.07 4.88 5.11
CA TYR A 62 38.64 4.00 6.11
C TYR A 62 38.03 2.59 6.04
N ILE A 63 36.71 2.47 5.97
CA ILE A 63 36.01 1.18 5.80
C ILE A 63 36.52 0.45 4.55
N LEU A 64 36.65 1.16 3.43
CA LEU A 64 37.17 0.59 2.18
C LEU A 64 38.64 0.17 2.29
N ASN A 65 39.47 0.93 2.99
CA ASN A 65 40.87 0.55 3.22
C ASN A 65 40.99 -0.69 4.13
N LEU A 66 40.14 -0.83 5.14
CA LEU A 66 40.05 -2.06 5.94
C LEU A 66 39.68 -3.28 5.08
N MET A 67 38.80 -3.11 4.10
CA MET A 67 38.49 -4.19 3.15
C MET A 67 39.69 -4.54 2.25
N ARG A 68 40.49 -3.55 1.84
CA ARG A 68 41.72 -3.79 1.04
C ARG A 68 42.74 -4.61 1.81
N THR A 69 42.95 -4.30 3.09
CA THR A 69 43.93 -5.01 3.93
C THR A 69 43.47 -6.41 4.31
N SER A 70 42.16 -6.64 4.36
CA SER A 70 41.57 -7.95 4.68
C SER A 70 41.49 -8.90 3.48
N GLY A 71 41.77 -8.42 2.26
CA GLY A 71 41.70 -9.21 1.03
C GLY A 71 42.94 -10.07 0.80
N ASP A 72 42.73 -11.36 0.47
CA ASP A 72 43.79 -12.28 0.09
C ASP A 72 44.46 -11.77 -1.21
N LYS A 73 45.73 -11.36 -1.14
CA LYS A 73 46.55 -10.72 -2.21
C LYS A 73 46.35 -9.21 -2.43
N GLY A 74 45.80 -8.47 -1.46
CA GLY A 74 45.73 -6.99 -1.55
C GLY A 74 44.81 -6.46 -2.64
N THR A 75 43.96 -7.32 -3.20
CA THR A 75 42.93 -6.95 -4.17
C THR A 75 41.59 -6.81 -3.44
N MET A 76 40.93 -5.65 -3.57
CA MET A 76 39.60 -5.46 -2.97
C MET A 76 38.56 -6.28 -3.75
N PRO A 77 37.75 -7.12 -3.08
CA PRO A 77 36.63 -7.78 -3.75
C PRO A 77 35.59 -6.73 -4.21
N PRO A 78 34.96 -6.87 -5.39
CA PRO A 78 33.94 -5.94 -5.85
C PRO A 78 32.80 -5.78 -4.85
N VAL A 79 32.29 -4.55 -4.71
CA VAL A 79 31.17 -4.22 -3.81
C VAL A 79 30.01 -3.64 -4.60
N LEU A 80 28.83 -4.24 -4.47
CA LEU A 80 27.57 -3.78 -5.04
C LEU A 80 26.73 -3.10 -3.95
N PHE A 81 26.50 -1.79 -4.07
CA PHE A 81 25.55 -1.05 -3.26
C PHE A 81 24.18 -1.06 -3.92
N ILE A 82 23.17 -1.55 -3.23
CA ILE A 82 21.76 -1.50 -3.63
C ILE A 82 21.08 -0.48 -2.72
N LEU A 83 20.63 0.62 -3.31
CA LEU A 83 19.96 1.73 -2.62
C LEU A 83 18.46 1.70 -2.98
N GLU A 84 17.65 1.12 -2.11
CA GLU A 84 16.18 1.11 -2.22
C GLU A 84 15.59 2.42 -1.70
N GLU A 85 14.50 2.87 -2.33
CA GLU A 85 13.88 4.19 -2.06
C GLU A 85 14.91 5.33 -2.17
N PHE A 86 15.63 5.31 -3.30
CA PHE A 86 16.76 6.22 -3.55
C PHE A 86 16.39 7.70 -3.43
N ASP A 87 15.16 8.07 -3.76
CA ASP A 87 14.65 9.44 -3.66
C ASP A 87 14.55 9.94 -2.20
N LEU A 88 14.38 9.06 -1.22
CA LEU A 88 14.46 9.42 0.20
C LEU A 88 15.91 9.70 0.62
N LEU A 89 16.86 8.90 0.13
CA LEU A 89 18.29 9.14 0.36
C LEU A 89 18.77 10.44 -0.32
N ALA A 90 18.18 10.79 -1.47
CA ALA A 90 18.42 12.07 -2.13
C ALA A 90 17.85 13.27 -1.35
N GLN A 91 16.89 13.08 -0.45
CA GLN A 91 16.35 14.13 0.40
C GLN A 91 17.21 14.39 1.65
N HIS A 92 18.24 13.57 1.90
CA HIS A 92 19.16 13.80 3.00
C HIS A 92 19.87 15.16 2.86
N PRO A 93 20.06 15.89 3.96
CA PRO A 93 20.75 17.17 3.91
C PRO A 93 22.18 16.98 3.41
N LYS A 94 22.58 17.79 2.42
CA LYS A 94 23.92 17.76 1.80
C LYS A 94 24.26 16.46 1.05
N GLN A 95 23.34 15.49 0.93
CA GLN A 95 23.51 14.25 0.14
C GLN A 95 24.90 13.60 0.27
N SER A 96 25.47 13.54 1.49
CA SER A 96 26.89 13.18 1.66
C SER A 96 27.15 11.72 1.33
N LEU A 97 26.21 10.82 1.69
CA LEU A 97 26.23 9.42 1.27
C LEU A 97 26.33 9.26 -0.25
N LEU A 98 25.42 9.89 -1.00
CA LEU A 98 25.35 9.78 -2.45
C LEU A 98 26.57 10.41 -3.13
N TYR A 99 26.99 11.58 -2.63
CA TYR A 99 28.20 12.25 -3.11
C TYR A 99 29.41 11.34 -3.00
N THR A 100 29.67 10.78 -1.82
CA THR A 100 30.85 9.92 -1.57
C THR A 100 30.78 8.62 -2.38
N LEU A 101 29.62 7.97 -2.45
CA LEU A 101 29.46 6.75 -3.25
C LEU A 101 29.74 6.98 -4.74
N PHE A 102 29.21 8.07 -5.32
CA PHE A 102 29.42 8.37 -6.73
C PHE A 102 30.84 8.87 -7.03
N ASP A 103 31.44 9.67 -6.13
CA ASP A 103 32.83 10.11 -6.27
C ASP A 103 33.80 8.93 -6.31
N ILE A 104 33.60 7.95 -5.41
CA ILE A 104 34.43 6.76 -5.33
C ILE A 104 34.20 5.84 -6.54
N ALA A 105 32.95 5.65 -6.97
CA ALA A 105 32.64 4.89 -8.18
C ALA A 105 33.29 5.52 -9.43
N GLN A 106 33.40 6.85 -9.49
CA GLN A 106 34.06 7.57 -10.58
C GLN A 106 35.59 7.49 -10.53
N SER A 107 36.18 7.39 -9.32
CA SER A 107 37.64 7.34 -9.12
C SER A 107 38.32 6.10 -9.71
N GLN A 108 37.56 5.04 -10.01
CA GLN A 108 38.03 3.72 -10.51
C GLN A 108 39.07 3.01 -9.62
N GLN A 109 39.41 3.54 -8.45
CA GLN A 109 40.39 2.95 -7.53
C GLN A 109 39.83 1.77 -6.73
N THR A 110 38.50 1.66 -6.62
CA THR A 110 37.80 0.59 -5.92
C THR A 110 36.69 0.04 -6.82
N PRO A 111 36.60 -1.29 -6.99
CA PRO A 111 35.56 -1.91 -7.82
C PRO A 111 34.19 -1.82 -7.13
N ILE A 112 33.53 -0.67 -7.23
CA ILE A 112 32.22 -0.40 -6.63
C ILE A 112 31.18 -0.18 -7.73
N ALA A 113 30.01 -0.81 -7.56
CA ALA A 113 28.82 -0.53 -8.35
C ALA A 113 27.70 0.00 -7.45
N VAL A 114 26.98 1.02 -7.89
CA VAL A 114 25.85 1.61 -7.16
C VAL A 114 24.58 1.46 -7.99
N LEU A 115 23.59 0.75 -7.45
CA LEU A 115 22.28 0.56 -8.02
C LEU A 115 21.25 1.31 -7.19
N GLY A 116 20.70 2.40 -7.72
CA GLY A 116 19.58 3.13 -7.13
C GLY A 116 18.25 2.60 -7.65
N ILE A 117 17.31 2.30 -6.75
CA ILE A 117 15.96 1.85 -7.07
C ILE A 117 14.98 2.87 -6.47
N THR A 118 14.10 3.42 -7.31
CA THR A 118 13.04 4.35 -6.90
C THR A 118 11.85 4.22 -7.85
N ALA A 119 10.66 4.52 -7.36
CA ALA A 119 9.47 4.69 -8.19
C ALA A 119 9.37 6.10 -8.80
N ARG A 120 10.20 7.05 -8.34
CA ARG A 120 10.16 8.45 -8.73
C ARG A 120 10.89 8.70 -10.05
N ILE A 121 10.18 9.26 -11.03
CA ILE A 121 10.71 9.50 -12.39
C ILE A 121 11.65 10.72 -12.43
N ASP A 122 11.32 11.78 -11.70
CA ASP A 122 12.07 13.05 -11.60
C ASP A 122 13.20 13.02 -10.57
N VAL A 123 13.68 11.82 -10.19
CA VAL A 123 14.71 11.65 -9.15
C VAL A 123 16.01 12.42 -9.43
N MET A 124 16.32 12.65 -10.71
CA MET A 124 17.52 13.41 -11.13
C MET A 124 17.48 14.88 -10.74
N ASP A 125 16.31 15.43 -10.48
CA ASP A 125 16.15 16.83 -10.10
C ASP A 125 16.25 17.02 -8.58
N LEU A 126 16.12 15.93 -7.81
CA LEU A 126 16.44 15.91 -6.39
C LEU A 126 17.95 15.99 -6.15
N LEU A 127 18.78 15.51 -7.07
CA LEU A 127 20.23 15.49 -6.90
C LEU A 127 20.84 16.89 -6.98
N GLU A 128 21.65 17.26 -5.99
CA GLU A 128 22.44 18.48 -6.03
C GLU A 128 23.38 18.48 -7.23
N LYS A 129 23.70 19.66 -7.79
CA LYS A 129 24.58 19.78 -8.98
C LYS A 129 25.89 18.99 -8.86
N ARG A 130 26.52 18.99 -7.67
CA ARG A 130 27.78 18.28 -7.41
C ARG A 130 27.65 16.75 -7.35
N VAL A 131 26.47 16.22 -7.01
CA VAL A 131 26.16 14.79 -7.00
C VAL A 131 25.73 14.35 -8.39
N LYS A 132 24.85 15.13 -9.03
CA LYS A 132 24.40 14.90 -10.41
C LYS A 132 25.57 14.84 -11.39
N SER A 133 26.57 15.71 -11.24
CA SER A 133 27.78 15.71 -12.07
C SER A 133 28.64 14.45 -11.94
N ARG A 134 28.53 13.69 -10.84
CA ARG A 134 29.27 12.44 -10.59
C ARG A 134 28.48 11.20 -10.97
N PHE A 135 27.19 11.36 -11.24
CA PHE A 135 26.34 10.27 -11.68
C PHE A 135 26.64 9.93 -13.14
N SER A 136 26.67 8.64 -13.48
CA SER A 136 26.97 8.18 -14.85
C SER A 136 25.87 8.46 -15.87
N HIS A 137 24.77 9.09 -15.47
CA HIS A 137 23.57 9.37 -16.28
C HIS A 137 22.92 8.13 -16.90
N ARG A 138 23.23 6.93 -16.40
CA ARG A 138 22.62 5.68 -16.84
C ARG A 138 21.36 5.40 -16.04
N GLN A 139 20.23 5.33 -16.73
CA GLN A 139 18.94 5.01 -16.14
C GLN A 139 18.27 3.89 -16.92
N ILE A 140 17.71 2.94 -16.19
CA ILE A 140 16.91 1.85 -16.75
C ILE A 140 15.49 2.07 -16.25
N GLN A 141 14.55 2.35 -17.16
CA GLN A 141 13.14 2.50 -16.83
C GLN A 141 12.46 1.13 -16.94
N ALA A 142 11.97 0.62 -15.82
CA ALA A 142 11.18 -0.61 -15.78
C ALA A 142 9.71 -0.26 -16.02
N TYR A 143 9.23 -0.47 -17.25
CA TYR A 143 7.83 -0.23 -17.60
C TYR A 143 6.95 -1.46 -17.34
N ASN A 144 5.66 -1.22 -17.15
CA ASN A 144 4.65 -2.28 -17.10
C ASN A 144 4.42 -2.92 -18.48
N ALA A 145 3.70 -4.05 -18.49
CA ALA A 145 3.29 -4.73 -19.72
C ALA A 145 2.57 -3.79 -20.70
N LYS A 146 2.95 -3.84 -21.98
CA LYS A 146 2.40 -2.95 -23.01
C LYS A 146 1.12 -3.50 -23.61
N THR A 147 1.05 -4.82 -23.79
CA THR A 147 -0.11 -5.52 -24.36
C THR A 147 -0.81 -6.37 -23.32
N LEU A 148 -2.07 -6.71 -23.58
CA LEU A 148 -2.83 -7.64 -22.74
C LEU A 148 -2.18 -9.03 -22.75
N ASP A 149 -1.68 -9.47 -23.90
CA ASP A 149 -1.00 -10.76 -24.05
C ASP A 149 0.27 -10.84 -23.19
N ASP A 150 1.08 -9.77 -23.16
CA ASP A 150 2.24 -9.67 -22.27
C ASP A 150 1.79 -9.76 -20.80
N PHE A 151 0.68 -9.13 -20.45
CA PHE A 151 0.17 -9.11 -19.08
C PHE A 151 -0.36 -10.48 -18.64
N VAL A 152 -1.08 -11.19 -19.52
CA VAL A 152 -1.48 -12.59 -19.32
C VAL A 152 -0.25 -13.49 -19.22
N SER A 153 0.81 -13.22 -20.00
CA SER A 153 2.06 -13.99 -19.93
C SER A 153 2.72 -13.90 -18.56
N ILE A 154 2.64 -12.75 -17.87
CA ILE A 154 3.16 -12.61 -16.50
C ILE A 154 2.44 -13.58 -15.55
N ALA A 155 1.11 -13.66 -15.64
CA ALA A 155 0.32 -14.61 -14.84
C ALA A 155 0.67 -16.06 -15.21
N ARG A 156 0.82 -16.37 -16.51
CA ARG A 156 1.19 -17.70 -17.00
C ARG A 156 2.54 -18.14 -16.47
N VAL A 157 3.56 -17.29 -16.59
CA VAL A 157 4.91 -17.56 -16.07
C VAL A 157 4.86 -17.79 -14.56
N ALA A 158 4.16 -16.94 -13.81
CA ALA A 158 4.08 -17.08 -12.35
C ALA A 158 3.31 -18.32 -11.87
N LEU A 159 2.34 -18.80 -12.64
CA LEU A 159 1.52 -19.97 -12.28
C LEU A 159 2.08 -21.28 -12.83
N SER A 160 2.91 -21.25 -13.87
CA SER A 160 3.43 -22.48 -14.50
C SER A 160 4.61 -23.05 -13.72
N ILE A 161 4.77 -24.38 -13.77
CA ILE A 161 5.94 -25.07 -13.23
C ILE A 161 7.06 -25.02 -14.26
N HIS A 162 8.15 -24.32 -13.93
CA HIS A 162 9.32 -24.19 -14.79
C HIS A 162 10.26 -25.40 -14.69
N SER A 163 11.03 -25.65 -15.75
CA SER A 163 12.00 -26.76 -15.82
C SER A 163 13.07 -26.70 -14.74
N SER A 164 13.45 -25.51 -14.28
CA SER A 164 14.37 -25.32 -13.14
C SER A 164 13.81 -25.94 -11.85
N ASP A 165 12.51 -25.75 -11.63
CA ASP A 165 11.83 -26.16 -10.40
C ASP A 165 11.55 -27.65 -10.44
N GLN A 166 11.27 -28.19 -11.64
CA GLN A 166 11.16 -29.63 -11.87
C GLN A 166 12.43 -30.37 -11.43
N GLN A 167 13.61 -29.83 -11.75
CA GLN A 167 14.89 -30.45 -11.38
C GLN A 167 15.18 -30.33 -9.88
N GLN A 168 14.92 -29.15 -9.29
CA GLN A 168 15.18 -28.93 -7.86
C GLN A 168 14.25 -29.74 -6.95
N GLN A 169 12.97 -29.87 -7.33
CA GLN A 169 11.94 -30.51 -6.52
C GLN A 169 11.59 -31.94 -6.98
N GLN A 170 12.28 -32.47 -7.99
CA GLN A 170 12.06 -33.82 -8.54
C GLN A 170 10.59 -34.06 -8.95
N ILE A 171 9.96 -33.06 -9.57
CA ILE A 171 8.56 -33.14 -9.99
C ILE A 171 8.45 -34.02 -11.24
N PRO A 172 7.54 -35.01 -11.29
CA PRO A 172 7.31 -35.81 -12.49
C PRO A 172 6.91 -34.93 -13.68
N LYS A 173 7.60 -35.09 -14.81
CA LYS A 173 7.36 -34.31 -16.03
C LYS A 173 5.89 -34.37 -16.49
N ALA A 174 5.29 -35.56 -16.45
CA ALA A 174 3.89 -35.76 -16.81
C ALA A 174 2.92 -34.93 -15.94
N PHE A 175 3.23 -34.77 -14.65
CA PHE A 175 2.43 -33.94 -13.76
C PHE A 175 2.58 -32.45 -14.11
N ALA A 176 3.82 -31.99 -14.32
CA ALA A 176 4.09 -30.60 -14.66
C ALA A 176 3.44 -30.20 -16.01
N ASP A 177 3.51 -31.06 -17.03
CA ASP A 177 2.86 -30.83 -18.32
C ASP A 177 1.33 -30.76 -18.16
N THR A 178 0.74 -31.67 -17.38
CA THR A 178 -0.70 -31.66 -17.10
C THR A 178 -1.12 -30.41 -16.32
N PHE A 179 -0.33 -30.01 -15.34
CA PHE A 179 -0.58 -28.83 -14.52
C PHE A 179 -0.51 -27.54 -15.35
N ASN A 180 0.52 -27.39 -16.18
CA ASN A 180 0.69 -26.24 -17.06
C ASN A 180 -0.44 -26.16 -18.10
N ASN A 181 -0.86 -27.29 -18.69
CA ASN A 181 -2.03 -27.31 -19.57
C ASN A 181 -3.31 -26.85 -18.85
N LYS A 182 -3.49 -27.20 -17.57
CA LYS A 182 -4.64 -26.75 -16.77
C LYS A 182 -4.57 -25.26 -16.42
N VAL A 183 -3.37 -24.73 -16.17
CA VAL A 183 -3.17 -23.28 -16.01
C VAL A 183 -3.53 -22.55 -17.30
N ASP A 184 -3.14 -23.10 -18.45
CA ASP A 184 -3.47 -22.53 -19.76
C ASP A 184 -4.98 -22.54 -20.01
N ASP A 185 -5.66 -23.67 -19.75
CA ASP A 185 -7.13 -23.78 -19.80
C ASP A 185 -7.81 -22.70 -18.93
N LEU A 186 -7.30 -22.51 -17.70
CA LEU A 186 -7.83 -21.56 -16.73
C LEU A 186 -7.64 -20.11 -17.20
N LEU A 187 -6.45 -19.77 -17.70
CA LEU A 187 -6.14 -18.44 -18.23
C LEU A 187 -6.88 -18.14 -19.52
N SER A 188 -7.33 -19.16 -20.27
CA SER A 188 -8.18 -19.00 -21.46
C SER A 188 -9.68 -18.89 -21.13
N SER A 189 -10.08 -19.06 -19.86
CA SER A 189 -11.46 -18.89 -19.43
C SER A 189 -11.93 -17.44 -19.60
N GLU A 190 -13.12 -17.23 -20.16
CA GLU A 190 -13.73 -15.90 -20.35
C GLU A 190 -13.80 -15.09 -19.06
N LEU A 191 -14.14 -15.73 -17.93
CA LEU A 191 -14.22 -15.07 -16.63
C LEU A 191 -12.86 -14.53 -16.17
N VAL A 192 -11.82 -15.34 -16.33
CA VAL A 192 -10.45 -14.99 -15.90
C VAL A 192 -9.84 -13.96 -16.85
N LEU A 193 -10.02 -14.13 -18.16
CA LEU A 193 -9.57 -13.14 -19.16
C LEU A 193 -10.26 -11.79 -18.97
N SER A 194 -11.58 -11.77 -18.75
CA SER A 194 -12.31 -10.54 -18.48
C SER A 194 -11.78 -9.82 -17.24
N TYR A 195 -11.49 -10.57 -16.16
CA TYR A 195 -10.88 -10.00 -14.96
C TYR A 195 -9.46 -9.46 -15.21
N ILE A 196 -8.60 -10.21 -15.90
CA ILE A 196 -7.24 -9.76 -16.23
C ILE A 196 -7.28 -8.52 -17.13
N SER A 197 -8.19 -8.48 -18.11
CA SER A 197 -8.40 -7.31 -18.97
C SER A 197 -8.82 -6.09 -18.17
N GLU A 198 -9.76 -6.24 -17.24
CA GLU A 198 -10.20 -5.14 -16.38
C GLU A 198 -9.04 -4.59 -15.52
N VAL A 199 -8.22 -5.46 -14.93
CA VAL A 199 -7.03 -5.04 -14.17
C VAL A 199 -5.99 -4.36 -15.07
N PHE A 200 -5.84 -4.84 -16.32
CA PHE A 200 -4.97 -4.23 -17.32
C PHE A 200 -5.45 -2.83 -17.72
N ASP A 201 -6.76 -2.64 -17.92
CA ASP A 201 -7.33 -1.37 -18.32
C ASP A 201 -7.30 -0.32 -17.20
N ILE A 202 -7.44 -0.75 -15.94
CA ILE A 202 -7.43 0.16 -14.77
C ILE A 202 -6.02 0.61 -14.39
N GLY A 203 -5.06 -0.30 -14.26
CA GLY A 203 -3.78 0.03 -13.63
C GLY A 203 -2.57 -0.81 -14.01
N LYS A 204 -2.74 -1.93 -14.73
CA LYS A 204 -1.66 -2.83 -15.13
C LYS A 204 -0.80 -3.33 -13.96
N ASP A 205 -1.36 -3.41 -12.74
CA ASP A 205 -0.61 -3.90 -11.57
C ASP A 205 -0.61 -5.43 -11.55
N ALA A 206 0.51 -6.02 -11.98
CA ALA A 206 0.70 -7.46 -11.97
C ALA A 206 0.58 -8.04 -10.55
N ARG A 207 0.88 -7.28 -9.50
CA ARG A 207 0.81 -7.77 -8.11
C ARG A 207 -0.62 -8.04 -7.68
N GLN A 208 -1.60 -7.31 -8.19
CA GLN A 208 -3.01 -7.56 -7.91
C GLN A 208 -3.44 -8.92 -8.45
N ILE A 209 -3.01 -9.25 -9.67
CA ILE A 209 -3.25 -10.55 -10.29
C ILE A 209 -2.58 -11.66 -9.50
N LEU A 210 -1.29 -11.49 -9.17
CA LEU A 210 -0.54 -12.47 -8.40
C LEU A 210 -1.17 -12.71 -7.02
N ARG A 211 -1.61 -11.66 -6.32
CA ARG A 211 -2.31 -11.79 -5.03
C ARG A 211 -3.59 -12.61 -5.16
N THR A 212 -4.36 -12.37 -6.21
CA THR A 212 -5.61 -13.10 -6.51
C THR A 212 -5.33 -14.58 -6.73
N PHE A 213 -4.34 -14.91 -7.57
CA PHE A 213 -4.00 -16.29 -7.84
C PHE A 213 -3.33 -16.99 -6.66
N VAL A 214 -2.53 -16.31 -5.84
CA VAL A 214 -1.98 -16.88 -4.60
C VAL A 214 -3.12 -17.27 -3.65
N ALA A 215 -4.15 -16.43 -3.51
CA ALA A 215 -5.32 -16.75 -2.69
C ALA A 215 -6.20 -17.87 -3.28
N ALA A 216 -6.16 -18.08 -4.60
CA ALA A 216 -6.80 -19.24 -5.23
C ALA A 216 -5.96 -20.51 -5.04
N ALA A 217 -4.63 -20.41 -5.16
CA ALA A 217 -3.68 -21.51 -5.00
C ALA A 217 -3.70 -22.08 -3.58
N SER A 218 -3.95 -21.26 -2.57
CA SER A 218 -4.05 -21.72 -1.18
C SER A 218 -5.25 -22.65 -0.90
N LYS A 219 -6.22 -22.73 -1.82
CA LYS A 219 -7.38 -23.63 -1.71
C LYS A 219 -7.16 -24.99 -2.39
N ILE A 220 -6.05 -25.16 -3.11
CA ILE A 220 -5.67 -26.42 -3.75
C ILE A 220 -5.43 -27.46 -2.65
N SER A 221 -5.90 -28.68 -2.88
CA SER A 221 -5.80 -29.78 -1.91
C SER A 221 -5.38 -31.07 -2.60
N ASN A 222 -5.02 -32.10 -1.82
CA ASN A 222 -4.61 -33.39 -2.38
C ASN A 222 -5.73 -34.09 -3.17
N THR A 223 -7.00 -33.76 -2.89
CA THR A 223 -8.16 -34.28 -3.62
C THR A 223 -8.45 -33.50 -4.91
N GLN A 224 -8.03 -32.23 -4.97
CA GLN A 224 -8.15 -31.38 -6.14
C GLN A 224 -6.83 -30.61 -6.37
N PRO A 225 -5.84 -31.25 -7.02
CA PRO A 225 -4.48 -30.71 -7.14
C PRO A 225 -4.33 -29.62 -8.22
N TYR A 226 -5.38 -29.39 -9.02
CA TYR A 226 -5.37 -28.41 -10.11
C TYR A 226 -6.19 -27.18 -9.75
N MET A 227 -5.70 -26.00 -10.11
CA MET A 227 -6.46 -24.77 -10.01
C MET A 227 -7.60 -24.77 -11.04
N ASP A 228 -8.78 -24.32 -10.63
CA ASP A 228 -9.98 -24.34 -11.44
C ASP A 228 -10.80 -23.09 -11.18
N ILE A 229 -11.77 -22.80 -12.05
CA ILE A 229 -12.62 -21.60 -12.01
C ILE A 229 -13.36 -21.51 -10.67
N ALA A 230 -13.74 -22.65 -10.08
CA ALA A 230 -14.40 -22.70 -8.77
C ALA A 230 -13.55 -22.08 -7.64
N HIS A 231 -12.22 -22.18 -7.73
CA HIS A 231 -11.31 -21.58 -6.75
C HIS A 231 -11.14 -20.07 -6.97
N VAL A 232 -11.08 -19.65 -8.23
CA VAL A 232 -10.75 -18.27 -8.64
C VAL A 232 -11.96 -17.35 -8.56
N LYS A 233 -13.14 -17.80 -9.02
CA LYS A 233 -14.39 -17.02 -9.04
C LYS A 233 -14.71 -16.31 -7.71
N PRO A 234 -14.71 -16.98 -6.53
CA PRO A 234 -14.99 -16.30 -5.27
C PRO A 234 -13.90 -15.30 -4.86
N VAL A 235 -12.65 -15.52 -5.27
CA VAL A 235 -11.56 -14.59 -4.98
C VAL A 235 -11.70 -13.33 -5.84
N ILE A 236 -11.99 -13.48 -7.14
CA ILE A 236 -12.28 -12.35 -8.03
C ILE A 236 -13.46 -11.54 -7.50
N ALA A 237 -14.55 -12.20 -7.09
CA ALA A 237 -15.71 -11.51 -6.54
C ALA A 237 -15.34 -10.67 -5.30
N ARG A 238 -14.52 -11.23 -4.40
CA ARG A 238 -14.03 -10.52 -3.21
C ARG A 238 -13.12 -9.35 -3.55
N GLU A 239 -12.26 -9.48 -4.55
CA GLU A 239 -11.35 -8.41 -4.99
C GLU A 239 -12.11 -7.27 -5.70
N LYS A 240 -13.23 -7.57 -6.36
CA LYS A 240 -14.13 -6.57 -6.95
C LYS A 240 -15.01 -5.86 -5.92
N GLU A 241 -15.20 -6.44 -4.75
CA GLU A 241 -16.07 -5.89 -3.72
C GLU A 241 -15.40 -4.70 -3.02
N SER A 242 -16.15 -3.60 -2.89
CA SER A 242 -15.66 -2.42 -2.18
C SER A 242 -15.60 -2.70 -0.67
N ALA A 243 -14.41 -2.55 -0.07
CA ALA A 243 -14.22 -2.68 1.38
C ALA A 243 -15.16 -1.75 2.17
N LYS A 244 -15.47 -0.56 1.63
CA LYS A 244 -16.42 0.37 2.24
C LYS A 244 -17.84 -0.21 2.25
N MET A 245 -18.26 -0.84 1.15
CA MET A 245 -19.59 -1.47 1.06
C MET A 245 -19.71 -2.69 1.96
N GLN A 246 -18.65 -3.48 2.10
CA GLN A 246 -18.60 -4.60 3.06
C GLN A 246 -18.85 -4.12 4.50
N ILE A 247 -18.16 -3.07 4.94
CA ILE A 247 -18.39 -2.48 6.28
C ILE A 247 -19.85 -2.01 6.40
N LEU A 248 -20.33 -1.28 5.40
CA LEU A 248 -21.68 -0.72 5.40
C LEU A 248 -22.78 -1.78 5.40
N SER A 249 -22.54 -2.96 4.83
CA SER A 249 -23.52 -4.06 4.84
C SER A 249 -23.90 -4.51 6.27
N SER A 250 -22.99 -4.31 7.23
CA SER A 250 -23.13 -4.76 8.63
C SER A 250 -23.61 -3.70 9.62
N ILE A 251 -23.89 -2.46 9.17
CA ILE A 251 -24.25 -1.35 10.08
C ILE A 251 -25.66 -1.48 10.66
N SER A 252 -25.91 -0.82 11.78
CA SER A 252 -27.24 -0.82 12.40
C SER A 252 -28.26 -0.09 11.53
N LEU A 253 -29.55 -0.39 11.74
CA LEU A 253 -30.63 0.31 11.04
C LEU A 253 -30.62 1.82 11.31
N LEU A 254 -30.23 2.23 12.53
CA LEU A 254 -30.12 3.64 12.90
C LEU A 254 -29.01 4.34 12.12
N ASP A 255 -27.84 3.70 12.01
CA ASP A 255 -26.71 4.23 11.22
C ASP A 255 -27.12 4.44 9.76
N LEU A 256 -27.80 3.45 9.17
CA LEU A 256 -28.33 3.54 7.82
C LEU A 256 -29.35 4.69 7.68
N CYS A 257 -30.27 4.85 8.63
CA CYS A 257 -31.22 5.97 8.60
C CYS A 257 -30.52 7.33 8.67
N LEU A 258 -29.46 7.47 9.47
CA LEU A 258 -28.67 8.70 9.50
C LEU A 258 -27.94 8.93 8.17
N ILE A 259 -27.40 7.88 7.53
CA ILE A 259 -26.78 7.99 6.19
C ILE A 259 -27.82 8.43 5.14
N ILE A 260 -29.04 7.89 5.17
CA ILE A 260 -30.11 8.29 4.24
C ILE A 260 -30.52 9.75 4.48
N SER A 261 -30.61 10.21 5.74
CA SER A 261 -30.80 11.63 6.05
C SER A 261 -29.70 12.51 5.46
N MET A 262 -28.43 12.08 5.57
CA MET A 262 -27.31 12.80 4.98
C MET A 262 -27.40 12.85 3.46
N LYS A 263 -27.78 11.73 2.80
CA LYS A 263 -28.04 11.69 1.36
C LYS A 263 -29.12 12.69 0.95
N SER A 264 -30.25 12.74 1.67
CA SER A 264 -31.35 13.69 1.43
C SER A 264 -30.88 15.15 1.52
N LEU A 265 -30.05 15.46 2.52
CA LEU A 265 -29.46 16.79 2.68
C LEU A 265 -28.54 17.16 1.50
N VAL A 266 -27.72 16.22 1.03
CA VAL A 266 -26.85 16.43 -0.14
C VAL A 266 -27.68 16.65 -1.42
N GLN A 267 -28.74 15.86 -1.64
CA GLN A 267 -29.66 16.05 -2.77
C GLN A 267 -30.41 17.39 -2.72
N SER A 268 -30.69 17.89 -1.52
CA SER A 268 -31.29 19.21 -1.29
C SER A 268 -30.33 20.38 -1.52
N GLY A 269 -29.07 20.11 -1.91
CA GLY A 269 -28.04 21.12 -2.18
C GLY A 269 -27.15 21.47 -0.99
N ASN A 270 -27.33 20.82 0.18
CA ASN A 270 -26.48 21.05 1.34
C ASN A 270 -25.24 20.15 1.26
N SER A 271 -24.12 20.68 0.79
CA SER A 271 -22.84 19.96 0.75
C SER A 271 -22.18 19.82 2.13
N LYS A 272 -22.60 20.62 3.11
CA LYS A 272 -22.06 20.67 4.47
C LYS A 272 -23.22 20.74 5.45
N TYR A 273 -23.19 19.91 6.48
CA TYR A 273 -24.25 19.86 7.48
C TYR A 273 -23.67 19.43 8.83
N ASN A 274 -24.40 19.69 9.91
CA ASN A 274 -24.05 19.27 11.26
C ASN A 274 -25.01 18.17 11.77
N PHE A 275 -24.76 17.64 12.96
CA PHE A 275 -25.60 16.58 13.53
C PHE A 275 -27.06 17.02 13.74
N GLU A 276 -27.31 18.28 14.14
CA GLU A 276 -28.68 18.79 14.32
C GLU A 276 -29.49 18.74 13.02
N MET A 277 -28.88 19.12 11.89
CA MET A 277 -29.53 19.06 10.58
C MET A 277 -29.88 17.61 10.21
N VAL A 278 -28.95 16.68 10.41
CA VAL A 278 -29.17 15.25 10.13
C VAL A 278 -30.26 14.68 11.03
N TYR A 279 -30.21 14.97 12.33
CA TYR A 279 -31.21 14.48 13.28
C TYR A 279 -32.59 15.07 13.03
N ASN A 280 -32.69 16.32 12.58
CA ASN A 280 -33.96 16.94 12.20
C ASN A 280 -34.56 16.29 10.95
N GLU A 281 -33.74 15.98 9.93
CA GLU A 281 -34.19 15.26 8.73
C GLU A 281 -34.69 13.85 9.09
N TYR A 282 -33.89 13.11 9.87
CA TYR A 282 -34.25 11.80 10.41
C TYR A 282 -35.56 11.84 11.22
N LYS A 283 -35.68 12.79 12.16
CA LYS A 283 -36.87 12.93 13.02
C LYS A 283 -38.10 13.29 12.20
N THR A 284 -37.97 14.18 11.22
CA THR A 284 -39.07 14.61 10.34
C THR A 284 -39.61 13.43 9.55
N PHE A 285 -38.72 12.63 8.96
CA PHE A 285 -39.11 11.42 8.24
C PHE A 285 -39.81 10.42 9.16
N MET A 286 -39.19 10.06 10.28
CA MET A 286 -39.75 9.07 11.21
C MET A 286 -41.10 9.50 11.78
N SER A 287 -41.25 10.78 12.15
CA SER A 287 -42.51 11.29 12.72
C SER A 287 -43.67 11.24 11.71
N ARG A 288 -43.40 11.49 10.41
CA ARG A 288 -44.42 11.36 9.35
C ARG A 288 -44.87 9.91 9.16
N HIS A 289 -43.95 8.96 9.26
CA HIS A 289 -44.24 7.54 9.03
C HIS A 289 -44.70 6.76 10.27
N MET A 290 -44.58 7.33 11.48
CA MET A 290 -45.16 6.77 12.71
C MET A 290 -46.69 6.80 12.71
N ILE A 291 -47.32 7.79 12.06
CA ILE A 291 -48.77 7.99 12.07
C ILE A 291 -49.50 7.02 11.12
N ALA A 292 -48.77 6.43 10.16
CA ALA A 292 -49.35 5.57 9.12
C ALA A 292 -49.46 4.08 9.50
N ALA A 293 -48.96 3.66 10.68
CA ALA A 293 -48.95 2.27 11.11
C ALA A 293 -49.96 2.00 12.23
N SER A 294 -51.26 2.01 11.90
CA SER A 294 -52.36 1.54 12.77
C SER A 294 -52.39 0.01 12.95
N GLY A 295 -51.35 -0.71 12.48
CA GLY A 295 -51.15 -2.15 12.69
C GLY A 295 -49.71 -2.47 13.06
N GLY A 296 -49.42 -2.54 14.36
CA GLY A 296 -48.39 -3.41 14.94
C GLY A 296 -46.91 -3.26 14.53
N GLY A 297 -46.51 -2.25 13.77
CA GLY A 297 -45.13 -2.11 13.24
C GLY A 297 -44.54 -0.70 13.34
N ALA A 298 -44.91 0.08 14.35
CA ALA A 298 -44.43 1.46 14.49
C ALA A 298 -42.93 1.50 14.82
N MET A 299 -42.13 1.99 13.88
CA MET A 299 -40.70 2.23 14.09
C MET A 299 -40.53 3.40 15.07
N LYS A 300 -39.91 3.12 16.23
CA LYS A 300 -39.75 4.12 17.30
C LYS A 300 -38.61 5.08 16.95
N VAL A 301 -38.85 6.38 17.13
CA VAL A 301 -37.80 7.40 17.01
C VAL A 301 -36.78 7.22 18.14
N TYR A 302 -35.55 6.88 17.76
CA TYR A 302 -34.42 6.88 18.70
C TYR A 302 -34.19 8.26 19.33
N LYS A 303 -33.89 8.28 20.63
CA LYS A 303 -33.58 9.51 21.38
C LYS A 303 -32.29 10.15 20.84
N LYS A 304 -32.22 11.48 20.92
CA LYS A 304 -31.07 12.27 20.45
C LYS A 304 -29.69 11.80 20.96
N PRO A 305 -29.49 11.42 22.24
CA PRO A 305 -28.18 10.91 22.69
C PRO A 305 -27.77 9.59 22.02
N VAL A 306 -28.75 8.74 21.69
CA VAL A 306 -28.51 7.46 21.00
C VAL A 306 -28.13 7.71 19.54
N ALA A 307 -28.86 8.60 18.86
CA ALA A 307 -28.53 9.03 17.50
C ALA A 307 -27.17 9.75 17.43
N LEU A 308 -26.82 10.53 18.46
CA LEU A 308 -25.51 11.17 18.55
C LEU A 308 -24.40 10.13 18.67
N LYS A 309 -24.60 9.06 19.45
CA LYS A 309 -23.61 7.99 19.56
C LYS A 309 -23.44 7.21 18.24
N ALA A 310 -24.54 6.91 17.56
CA ALA A 310 -24.51 6.32 16.22
C ALA A 310 -23.78 7.22 15.21
N PHE A 311 -24.03 8.54 15.26
CA PHE A 311 -23.32 9.51 14.44
C PHE A 311 -21.82 9.56 14.74
N GLU A 312 -21.41 9.50 16.01
CA GLU A 312 -19.99 9.39 16.38
C GLU A 312 -19.35 8.13 15.78
N THR A 313 -20.04 6.99 15.82
CA THR A 313 -19.56 5.75 15.20
C THR A 313 -19.39 5.88 13.69
N LEU A 314 -20.31 6.57 13.00
CA LEU A 314 -20.15 6.85 11.56
C LEU A 314 -18.95 7.75 11.25
N VAL A 315 -18.59 8.64 12.17
CA VAL A 315 -17.37 9.47 12.06
C VAL A 315 -16.13 8.65 12.32
N GLU A 316 -16.14 7.79 13.35
CA GLU A 316 -15.04 6.86 13.66
C GLU A 316 -14.78 5.86 12.52
N LEU A 317 -15.83 5.43 11.80
CA LEU A 317 -15.74 4.58 10.61
C LEU A 317 -15.30 5.33 9.33
N GLU A 318 -15.03 6.64 9.42
CA GLU A 318 -14.71 7.52 8.30
C GLU A 318 -15.73 7.53 7.14
N ILE A 319 -16.96 7.06 7.39
CA ILE A 319 -18.08 7.19 6.46
C ILE A 319 -18.52 8.66 6.39
N VAL A 320 -18.35 9.37 7.50
CA VAL A 320 -18.60 10.80 7.65
C VAL A 320 -17.30 11.45 8.11
N ARG A 321 -16.85 12.50 7.43
CA ARG A 321 -15.62 13.22 7.82
C ARG A 321 -15.93 14.62 8.32
N PRO A 322 -15.26 15.08 9.39
CA PRO A 322 -15.32 16.48 9.80
C PRO A 322 -14.66 17.36 8.74
N ILE A 323 -15.24 18.53 8.49
CA ILE A 323 -14.67 19.49 7.55
C ILE A 323 -13.56 20.25 8.27
N ILE A 324 -12.32 19.98 7.89
CA ILE A 324 -11.16 20.75 8.35
C ILE A 324 -11.01 21.94 7.42
N THR A 325 -11.22 23.15 7.92
CA THR A 325 -10.89 24.37 7.18
C THR A 325 -9.37 24.48 7.08
N SER A 326 -8.80 24.28 5.87
CA SER A 326 -7.35 24.24 5.60
C SER A 326 -6.57 25.54 5.85
N ALA A 327 -7.16 26.55 6.49
CA ALA A 327 -6.55 27.86 6.68
C ALA A 327 -5.35 27.90 7.65
N VAL A 328 -4.89 26.76 8.20
CA VAL A 328 -3.81 26.72 9.21
C VAL A 328 -2.67 25.75 8.86
N LEU A 329 -2.76 25.01 7.75
CA LEU A 329 -1.69 24.06 7.37
C LEU A 329 -0.48 24.71 6.66
N SER A 330 -0.52 26.01 6.38
CA SER A 330 0.58 26.73 5.71
C SER A 330 1.59 27.38 6.66
N GLU A 331 1.39 27.33 7.97
CA GLU A 331 2.31 27.94 8.94
C GLU A 331 2.54 27.00 10.12
N THR A 332 3.45 26.03 9.96
CA THR A 332 4.41 25.56 10.98
C THR A 332 5.01 24.22 10.54
N GLY A 333 6.12 24.29 9.82
CA GLY A 333 7.04 23.17 9.73
C GLY A 333 7.79 23.02 11.05
N SER A 334 7.33 22.17 11.95
CA SER A 334 8.17 21.53 12.97
C SER A 334 7.42 20.34 13.59
N GLY A 335 8.13 19.23 13.78
CA GLY A 335 7.56 17.92 14.06
C GLY A 335 6.70 17.86 15.34
N ALA A 336 5.58 17.16 15.24
CA ALA A 336 4.75 16.80 16.37
C ALA A 336 4.75 15.28 16.56
N SER A 337 5.58 14.83 17.50
CA SER A 337 5.36 13.59 18.25
C SER A 337 4.17 13.82 19.18
N GLY A 338 2.96 13.63 18.66
CA GLY A 338 1.70 13.71 19.42
C GLY A 338 0.79 12.58 18.94
N ARG A 339 0.15 11.89 19.89
CA ARG A 339 -0.81 10.79 19.68
C ARG A 339 -1.67 11.02 18.43
N ASN A 340 -1.86 9.95 17.64
CA ASN A 340 -2.84 9.85 16.57
C ASN A 340 -4.24 10.19 17.10
N ASP A 341 -4.56 11.46 17.15
CA ASP A 341 -5.91 11.96 17.36
C ASP A 341 -6.31 12.60 16.03
N LEU A 342 -6.75 11.76 15.10
CA LEU A 342 -7.26 12.15 13.77
C LEU A 342 -8.53 13.03 13.88
N LEU A 343 -9.01 13.29 15.10
CA LEU A 343 -10.01 14.30 15.45
C LEU A 343 -9.42 15.71 15.64
N ALA A 344 -8.10 15.88 15.65
CA ALA A 344 -7.43 17.18 15.70
C ALA A 344 -7.41 17.85 14.31
N GLY A 345 -8.60 17.99 13.71
CA GLY A 345 -8.84 19.08 12.77
C GLY A 345 -8.60 20.42 13.48
N SER A 346 -8.09 21.39 12.72
CA SER A 346 -7.81 22.79 13.09
C SER A 346 -8.28 23.25 14.48
N ALA A 347 -7.41 23.96 15.22
CA ALA A 347 -7.66 24.48 16.57
C ALA A 347 -8.95 25.32 16.77
N GLN A 348 -9.68 25.66 15.70
CA GLN A 348 -11.02 26.27 15.76
C GLN A 348 -12.19 25.27 15.67
N GLY A 349 -12.05 24.11 15.01
CA GLY A 349 -13.09 23.08 14.94
C GLY A 349 -13.33 22.35 16.28
N VAL A 350 -12.31 22.31 17.14
CA VAL A 350 -12.38 21.71 18.48
C VAL A 350 -13.26 22.51 19.45
N ARG A 351 -13.45 23.83 19.22
CA ARG A 351 -14.22 24.72 20.12
C ARG A 351 -15.74 24.65 19.94
N ALA A 352 -16.24 24.05 18.86
CA ALA A 352 -17.68 23.85 18.68
C ALA A 352 -18.14 22.59 19.42
N PRO A 353 -19.31 22.62 20.09
CA PRO A 353 -19.93 21.42 20.63
C PRO A 353 -20.08 20.36 19.53
N LYS A 354 -19.97 19.09 19.89
CA LYS A 354 -19.89 17.97 18.93
C LYS A 354 -21.06 17.97 17.94
N GLU A 355 -22.23 18.38 18.39
CA GLU A 355 -23.48 18.42 17.62
C GLU A 355 -23.45 19.46 16.49
N TYR A 356 -22.64 20.50 16.62
CA TYR A 356 -22.59 21.63 15.69
C TYR A 356 -21.36 21.61 14.77
N ARG A 357 -20.51 20.59 14.88
CA ARG A 357 -19.36 20.42 13.98
C ARG A 357 -19.87 20.07 12.58
N MET A 358 -19.36 20.81 11.59
CA MET A 358 -19.72 20.57 10.19
C MET A 358 -19.01 19.33 9.67
N VAL A 359 -19.77 18.48 8.99
CA VAL A 359 -19.31 17.22 8.43
C VAL A 359 -19.73 17.08 6.96
N GLN A 360 -19.15 16.07 6.30
CA GLN A 360 -19.45 15.68 4.93
C GLN A 360 -19.56 14.15 4.82
N LEU A 361 -20.52 13.66 4.03
CA LEU A 361 -20.66 12.24 3.69
C LEU A 361 -19.58 11.83 2.70
N MET A 362 -18.88 10.72 2.97
CA MET A 362 -17.87 10.14 2.09
C MET A 362 -18.45 9.03 1.20
N LEU A 363 -19.76 9.07 0.94
CA LEU A 363 -20.51 8.16 0.09
C LEU A 363 -21.23 8.93 -1.00
N GLU A 364 -21.20 8.37 -2.20
CA GLU A 364 -22.00 8.87 -3.30
C GLU A 364 -23.46 8.42 -3.16
N PRO A 365 -24.45 9.21 -3.64
CA PRO A 365 -25.85 8.83 -3.58
C PRO A 365 -26.14 7.44 -4.19
N GLY A 366 -25.43 7.07 -5.25
CA GLY A 366 -25.53 5.74 -5.87
C GLY A 366 -25.12 4.59 -4.95
N GLN A 367 -24.06 4.78 -4.17
CA GLN A 367 -23.58 3.77 -3.21
C GLN A 367 -24.58 3.57 -2.06
N VAL A 368 -25.25 4.65 -1.62
CA VAL A 368 -26.31 4.55 -0.60
C VAL A 368 -27.51 3.77 -1.13
N LEU A 369 -27.89 3.98 -2.39
CA LEU A 369 -28.97 3.22 -3.04
C LEU A 369 -28.62 1.74 -3.18
N GLU A 370 -27.40 1.44 -3.62
CA GLU A 370 -26.89 0.07 -3.71
C GLU A 370 -26.93 -0.62 -2.35
N LEU A 371 -26.45 0.05 -1.29
CA LEU A 371 -26.46 -0.47 0.09
C LEU A 371 -27.87 -0.84 0.56
N VAL A 372 -28.86 0.02 0.29
CA VAL A 372 -30.25 -0.22 0.68
C VAL A 372 -30.89 -1.36 -0.12
N SER A 373 -30.46 -1.55 -1.38
CA SER A 373 -30.96 -2.61 -2.24
C SER A 373 -30.45 -4.00 -1.82
N GLN A 374 -29.19 -4.10 -1.39
CA GLN A 374 -28.54 -5.35 -0.99
C GLN A 374 -29.06 -5.90 0.36
N ARG A 375 -29.63 -5.04 1.21
CA ARG A 375 -30.09 -5.40 2.55
C ARG A 375 -31.57 -5.83 2.57
N HIS A 376 -31.82 -7.05 3.05
CA HIS A 376 -33.17 -7.62 3.14
C HIS A 376 -33.90 -7.30 4.46
N ASP A 377 -33.16 -6.88 5.48
CA ASP A 377 -33.65 -6.58 6.84
C ASP A 377 -34.29 -5.19 6.97
N ILE A 378 -34.22 -4.37 5.92
CA ILE A 378 -34.71 -2.98 5.94
C ILE A 378 -36.23 -2.93 5.65
N PRO A 379 -37.02 -2.26 6.51
CA PRO A 379 -38.44 -1.99 6.24
C PRO A 379 -38.68 -1.26 4.92
N VAL A 380 -39.76 -1.63 4.21
CA VAL A 380 -40.14 -1.05 2.90
C VAL A 380 -40.20 0.47 2.92
N VAL A 381 -40.61 1.06 4.04
CA VAL A 381 -40.69 2.51 4.24
C VAL A 381 -39.32 3.18 4.11
N ILE A 382 -38.26 2.60 4.70
CA ILE A 382 -36.89 3.12 4.58
C ILE A 382 -36.37 2.90 3.15
N LYS A 383 -36.70 1.78 2.51
CA LYS A 383 -36.31 1.55 1.11
C LYS A 383 -36.87 2.62 0.18
N ARG A 384 -38.13 3.01 0.36
CA ARG A 384 -38.76 4.10 -0.40
C ARG A 384 -38.12 5.45 -0.11
N TRP A 385 -37.75 5.71 1.14
CA TRP A 385 -37.08 6.94 1.52
C TRP A 385 -35.72 7.10 0.85
N ALA A 386 -34.93 6.03 0.80
CA ALA A 386 -33.63 6.06 0.14
C ALA A 386 -33.74 6.35 -1.37
N GLN A 387 -34.86 5.99 -2.02
CA GLN A 387 -35.11 6.20 -3.44
C GLN A 387 -35.58 7.62 -3.79
N GLN A 388 -36.08 8.37 -2.81
CA GLN A 388 -36.31 9.82 -2.91
C GLN A 388 -34.94 10.52 -2.87
#